data_AF-A0A6C0LRJ6-F1
#
_entry.id   AF-A0A6C0LRJ6-F1
#
_cell.length_a   1.000
_cell.length_b   1.000
_cell.length_c   1.000
_cell.angle_alpha   90.00
_cell.angle_beta   90.00
_cell.angle_gamma   90.00
#
_symmetry.space_group_name_H-M   'P 1'
#
loop_
_entity.id
_entity.type
_entity.pdbx_description
1 polymer ?
#
loop_
_entity_poly.entity_id
_entity_poly.type
_entity_poly.pdbx_seq_one_letter_code
_entity_poly.pdbx_strand_id
1 'polypeptide(L)'
;MSDKNVYRLINPYIDGKMDTIIRSKNSFNAGKHLYNSLSKYFTNHVENFFMTIQNVETKELTHFKINETKRNSNNIDFHMNRIDENLPNSIEKSLIENVDKLSSQTGGKKKYKYNKYDDSSDSDSDSSTSSNSSSSENRLISPINKFIYFSLPYYKLNLVGLNNSDLNSIFMPVFSWPINPTVEIRLDLYKI
;
A
#
# COMPACT_ATOMS: atom_id res chain seq x y z
N MET A 1 -11.61 31.96 3.42
CA MET A 1 -10.58 30.97 3.04
C MET A 1 -11.31 29.65 2.79
N SER A 2 -11.02 28.93 1.72
CA SER A 2 -11.65 27.60 1.49
C SER A 2 -11.01 26.61 2.46
N ASP A 3 -11.80 26.05 3.35
CA ASP A 3 -11.34 25.02 4.29
C ASP A 3 -10.77 23.83 3.49
N LYS A 4 -9.57 23.39 3.88
CA LYS A 4 -8.87 22.26 3.26
C LYS A 4 -8.97 21.08 4.20
N ASN A 5 -9.54 19.98 3.73
CA ASN A 5 -9.60 18.72 4.45
C ASN A 5 -8.30 17.94 4.26
N VAL A 6 -7.99 17.03 5.19
CA VAL A 6 -6.86 16.10 5.09
C VAL A 6 -7.37 14.75 4.60
N TYR A 7 -6.72 14.20 3.57
CA TYR A 7 -7.06 12.90 2.99
C TYR A 7 -5.88 11.94 3.05
N ARG A 8 -6.13 10.67 3.39
CA ARG A 8 -5.17 9.57 3.45
C ARG A 8 -5.49 8.52 2.39
N LEU A 9 -4.50 8.04 1.65
CA LEU A 9 -4.62 6.88 0.77
C LEU A 9 -4.74 5.60 1.62
N ILE A 10 -5.81 4.84 1.41
CA ILE A 10 -6.13 3.61 2.16
C ILE A 10 -5.88 2.38 1.30
N ASN A 11 -6.29 2.42 0.03
CA ASN A 11 -6.10 1.32 -0.91
C ASN A 11 -5.61 1.90 -2.25
N PRO A 12 -4.44 1.50 -2.78
CA PRO A 12 -3.46 0.60 -2.16
C PRO A 12 -2.89 1.14 -0.85
N TYR A 13 -2.49 0.25 0.05
CA TYR A 13 -1.64 0.59 1.18
C TYR A 13 -0.19 0.63 0.69
N ILE A 14 0.48 1.76 0.96
CA ILE A 14 1.85 2.00 0.54
C ILE A 14 2.70 2.30 1.77
N ASP A 15 3.78 1.53 1.93
CA ASP A 15 4.85 1.82 2.88
C ASP A 15 6.06 2.35 2.09
N GLY A 16 6.71 3.41 2.58
CA GLY A 16 7.79 4.10 1.89
C GLY A 16 7.83 5.60 2.20
N LYS A 17 8.59 6.35 1.41
CA LYS A 17 8.71 7.82 1.52
C LYS A 17 7.65 8.60 0.73
N MET A 18 6.86 7.93 -0.09
CA MET A 18 5.80 8.59 -0.87
C MET A 18 4.74 9.19 0.06
N ASP A 19 4.35 10.44 -0.19
CA ASP A 19 3.27 11.09 0.54
C ASP A 19 1.94 10.40 0.26
N THR A 20 1.42 9.68 1.25
CA THR A 20 0.09 9.05 1.21
C THR A 20 -0.98 9.90 1.89
N ILE A 21 -0.61 11.06 2.44
CA ILE A 21 -1.50 11.98 3.13
C ILE A 21 -1.36 13.37 2.51
N ILE A 22 -2.48 13.97 2.12
CA ILE A 22 -2.49 15.27 1.43
C ILE A 22 -3.64 16.17 1.93
N ARG A 23 -3.44 17.49 1.81
CA ARG A 23 -4.47 18.49 2.10
C ARG A 23 -5.12 18.99 0.81
N SER A 24 -6.45 18.92 0.72
CA SER A 24 -7.20 19.29 -0.47
C SER A 24 -8.57 19.85 -0.13
N LYS A 25 -9.16 20.61 -1.05
CA LYS A 25 -10.52 21.17 -0.90
C LYS A 25 -11.61 20.11 -0.95
N ASN A 26 -11.38 19.03 -1.70
CA ASN A 26 -12.34 17.94 -1.85
C ASN A 26 -11.62 16.61 -2.15
N SER A 27 -12.35 15.51 -2.00
CA SER A 27 -11.86 14.14 -2.21
C SER A 27 -11.40 13.90 -3.64
N PHE A 28 -12.06 14.52 -4.63
CA PHE A 28 -11.70 14.37 -6.04
C PHE A 28 -10.31 14.96 -6.34
N ASN A 29 -10.07 16.21 -5.94
CA ASN A 29 -8.75 16.83 -6.09
C ASN A 29 -7.69 16.05 -5.32
N ALA A 30 -8.05 15.50 -4.16
CA ALA A 30 -7.13 14.66 -3.39
C ALA A 30 -6.76 13.38 -4.16
N GLY A 31 -7.75 12.65 -4.66
CA GLY A 31 -7.54 11.46 -5.49
C GLY A 31 -6.63 11.76 -6.69
N LYS A 32 -6.86 12.88 -7.39
CA LYS A 32 -6.03 13.28 -8.53
C LYS A 32 -4.56 13.50 -8.13
N HIS A 33 -4.31 14.19 -7.01
CA HIS A 33 -2.96 14.43 -6.51
C HIS A 33 -2.25 13.15 -6.08
N LEU A 34 -2.96 12.26 -5.38
CA LEU A 34 -2.42 10.97 -4.95
C LEU A 34 -2.09 10.08 -6.16
N TYR A 35 -3.03 9.95 -7.11
CA TYR A 35 -2.81 9.15 -8.31
C TYR A 35 -1.63 9.68 -9.13
N ASN A 36 -1.56 10.99 -9.38
CA ASN A 36 -0.43 11.62 -10.09
C ASN A 36 0.91 11.39 -9.41
N SER A 37 0.94 11.27 -8.08
CA SER A 37 2.17 11.02 -7.35
C SER A 37 2.57 9.55 -7.45
N LEU A 38 1.58 8.66 -7.39
CA LEU A 38 1.75 7.22 -7.47
C LEU A 38 2.14 6.74 -8.89
N SER A 39 1.45 7.21 -9.92
CA SER A 39 1.63 6.76 -11.30
C SER A 39 3.00 7.09 -11.89
N LYS A 40 3.72 8.06 -11.32
CA LYS A 40 5.12 8.36 -11.68
C LYS A 40 6.07 7.17 -11.48
N TYR A 41 5.68 6.24 -10.62
CA TYR A 41 6.48 5.06 -10.33
C TYR A 41 6.05 3.84 -11.16
N PHE A 42 4.99 3.97 -11.96
CA PHE A 42 4.52 2.91 -12.84
C PHE A 42 5.30 2.94 -14.16
N THR A 43 5.66 1.76 -14.64
CA THR A 43 6.35 1.55 -15.94
C THR A 43 5.40 1.09 -17.02
N ASN A 44 4.27 0.52 -16.63
CA ASN A 44 3.23 0.06 -17.52
C ASN A 44 2.00 0.95 -17.43
N HIS A 45 1.20 0.86 -18.49
CA HIS A 45 -0.15 1.40 -18.52
C HIS A 45 -1.07 0.50 -17.69
N VAL A 46 -1.86 1.09 -16.81
CA VAL A 46 -2.81 0.39 -15.93
C VAL A 46 -4.23 0.78 -16.34
N GLU A 47 -4.86 -0.08 -17.15
CA GLU A 47 -6.16 0.21 -17.79
C GLU A 47 -7.28 0.54 -16.80
N ASN A 48 -7.36 -0.22 -15.70
CA ASN A 48 -8.33 -0.02 -14.64
C ASN A 48 -7.60 -0.06 -13.30
N PHE A 49 -7.35 1.11 -12.74
CA PHE A 49 -6.78 1.23 -11.40
C PHE A 49 -7.86 1.73 -10.45
N PHE A 50 -8.00 1.07 -9.31
CA PHE A 50 -8.95 1.48 -8.28
C PHE A 50 -8.22 2.01 -7.06
N MET A 51 -8.77 3.07 -6.46
CA MET A 51 -8.17 3.72 -5.31
C MET A 51 -9.24 3.99 -4.26
N THR A 52 -8.87 3.91 -2.99
CA THR A 52 -9.71 4.35 -1.88
C THR A 52 -8.93 5.34 -1.03
N ILE A 53 -9.54 6.48 -0.77
CA ILE A 53 -9.01 7.48 0.15
C ILE A 53 -9.96 7.69 1.31
N GLN A 54 -9.44 8.11 2.45
CA GLN A 54 -10.19 8.44 3.65
C GLN A 54 -10.04 9.92 3.96
N ASN A 55 -11.14 10.60 4.26
CA ASN A 55 -11.06 11.88 4.95
C ASN A 55 -10.65 11.64 6.41
N VAL A 56 -9.52 12.22 6.84
CA VAL A 56 -8.95 11.96 8.17
C VAL A 56 -9.86 12.47 9.29
N GLU A 57 -10.62 13.53 9.02
CA GLU A 57 -11.53 14.18 9.98
C GLU A 57 -12.87 13.44 10.06
N THR A 58 -13.56 13.25 8.93
CA THR A 58 -14.89 12.62 8.90
C THR A 58 -14.83 11.09 8.93
N LYS A 59 -13.65 10.49 8.71
CA LYS A 59 -13.42 9.05 8.52
C LYS A 59 -14.12 8.42 7.33
N GLU A 60 -14.83 9.21 6.53
CA GLU A 60 -15.53 8.75 5.33
C GLU A 60 -14.55 8.28 4.26
N LEU A 61 -14.88 7.14 3.64
CA LEU A 61 -14.15 6.60 2.50
C LEU A 61 -14.72 7.15 1.19
N THR A 62 -13.84 7.40 0.25
CA THR A 62 -14.21 7.70 -1.13
C THR A 62 -13.45 6.77 -2.06
N HIS A 63 -14.20 6.05 -2.88
CA HIS A 63 -13.69 5.08 -3.83
C HIS A 63 -13.63 5.70 -5.23
N PHE A 64 -12.55 5.42 -5.94
CA PHE A 64 -12.30 5.92 -7.28
C PHE A 64 -11.95 4.77 -8.21
N LYS A 65 -12.48 4.85 -9.43
CA LYS A 65 -12.00 4.12 -10.60
C LYS A 65 -11.20 5.08 -11.47
N ILE A 66 -9.99 4.69 -11.82
CA ILE A 66 -9.08 5.42 -12.70
C ILE A 66 -8.89 4.60 -13.97
N ASN A 67 -9.11 5.25 -15.09
CA ASN A 67 -8.98 4.69 -16.42
C ASN A 67 -7.92 5.50 -17.17
N GLU A 68 -6.76 4.89 -17.39
CA GLU A 68 -5.70 5.50 -18.18
C GLU A 68 -6.00 5.36 -19.67
N THR A 69 -5.84 6.44 -20.42
CA THR A 69 -5.96 6.46 -21.87
C THR A 69 -4.60 6.81 -22.47
N LYS A 70 -4.13 5.95 -23.39
CA LYS A 70 -2.93 6.26 -24.18
C LYS A 70 -3.29 7.31 -25.22
N ARG A 71 -2.62 8.45 -25.20
CA ARG A 71 -2.69 9.40 -26.32
C ARG A 71 -1.63 9.05 -27.36
N ASN A 72 -1.80 9.55 -28.58
CA ASN A 72 -0.76 9.48 -29.60
C ASN A 72 0.43 10.34 -29.13
N SER A 73 1.62 9.74 -29.01
CA SER A 73 2.81 10.19 -28.24
C SER A 73 2.74 9.77 -26.75
N ASN A 74 3.87 9.33 -26.17
CA ASN A 74 4.08 8.68 -24.86
C ASN A 74 3.41 9.28 -23.59
N ASN A 75 2.51 10.24 -23.72
CA ASN A 75 1.71 10.81 -22.65
C ASN A 75 0.48 9.93 -22.36
N ILE A 76 0.38 9.50 -21.10
CA ILE A 76 -0.79 8.80 -20.56
C ILE A 76 -1.67 9.85 -19.89
N ASP A 77 -2.88 10.04 -20.42
CA ASP A 77 -3.93 10.79 -19.74
C ASP A 77 -4.74 9.82 -18.87
N PHE A 78 -5.45 10.31 -17.86
CA PHE A 78 -6.36 9.46 -17.08
C PHE A 78 -7.67 10.16 -16.75
N HIS A 79 -8.72 9.35 -16.71
CA HIS A 79 -10.04 9.74 -16.24
C HIS A 79 -10.27 9.09 -14.88
N MET A 80 -10.66 9.90 -13.89
CA MET A 80 -10.97 9.42 -12.56
C MET A 80 -12.46 9.65 -12.30
N ASN A 81 -13.15 8.57 -11.96
CA ASN A 81 -14.58 8.58 -11.63
C ASN A 81 -14.76 8.13 -10.19
N ARG A 82 -15.63 8.82 -9.45
CA ARG A 82 -16.05 8.35 -8.13
C ARG A 82 -16.93 7.12 -8.31
N ILE A 83 -16.74 6.14 -7.44
CA ILE A 83 -17.63 4.98 -7.34
C ILE A 83 -18.62 5.32 -6.23
N ASP A 84 -19.89 5.47 -6.59
CA ASP A 84 -20.98 5.81 -5.67
C ASP A 84 -21.68 4.55 -5.11
N GLU A 85 -21.21 3.36 -5.47
CA GLU A 85 -21.67 2.11 -4.87
C GLU A 85 -21.24 2.08 -3.39
N ASN A 86 -22.22 2.12 -2.50
CA ASN A 86 -21.97 1.98 -1.07
C ASN A 86 -21.49 0.56 -0.80
N LEU A 87 -20.23 0.43 -0.37
CA LEU A 87 -19.74 -0.83 0.16
C LEU A 87 -20.47 -1.16 1.45
N PRO A 88 -20.70 -2.45 1.76
CA PRO A 88 -21.18 -2.84 3.07
C PRO A 88 -20.24 -2.30 4.16
N ASN A 89 -20.82 -1.64 5.17
CA ASN A 89 -20.06 -1.06 6.29
C ASN A 89 -19.10 -2.06 6.97
N SER A 90 -19.41 -3.36 6.92
CA SER A 90 -18.53 -4.42 7.44
C SER A 90 -17.21 -4.53 6.67
N ILE A 91 -17.25 -4.38 5.33
CA ILE A 91 -16.07 -4.44 4.46
C ILE A 91 -15.21 -3.19 4.66
N GLU A 92 -15.82 -2.01 4.72
CA GLU A 92 -15.10 -0.75 4.96
C GLU A 92 -14.38 -0.76 6.31
N LYS A 93 -15.05 -1.22 7.38
CA LYS A 93 -14.41 -1.38 8.70
C LYS A 93 -13.25 -2.36 8.65
N SER A 94 -13.44 -3.52 8.01
CA SER A 94 -12.37 -4.51 7.87
C SER A 94 -11.17 -3.98 7.08
N LEU A 95 -11.42 -3.18 6.03
CA LEU A 95 -10.36 -2.51 5.26
C LEU A 95 -9.55 -1.56 6.16
N ILE A 96 -10.23 -0.68 6.91
CA ILE A 96 -9.57 0.27 7.81
C ILE A 96 -8.77 -0.47 8.89
N GLU A 97 -9.37 -1.49 9.53
CA GLU A 97 -8.69 -2.29 10.56
C GLU A 97 -7.44 -2.99 10.04
N ASN A 98 -7.49 -3.56 8.83
CA ASN A 98 -6.33 -4.19 8.21
C ASN A 98 -5.23 -3.17 7.89
N VAL A 99 -5.60 -2.00 7.36
CA VAL A 99 -4.66 -0.91 7.07
C VAL A 99 -4.01 -0.37 8.35
N ASP A 100 -4.77 -0.24 9.44
CA ASP A 100 -4.24 0.23 10.71
C ASP A 100 -3.34 -0.83 11.39
N LYS A 101 -3.69 -2.12 11.28
CA LYS A 101 -2.80 -3.23 11.68
C LYS A 101 -1.47 -3.20 10.92
N LEU A 102 -1.50 -2.95 9.61
CA LEU A 102 -0.28 -2.83 8.81
C LEU A 102 0.57 -1.62 9.23
N SER A 103 -0.07 -0.48 9.50
CA SER A 103 0.64 0.72 9.94
C SER A 103 1.30 0.59 11.32
N SER A 104 0.76 -0.27 12.20
CA SER A 104 1.31 -0.53 13.53
C SER A 104 2.39 -1.61 13.57
N GLN A 105 2.62 -2.35 12.49
CA GLN A 105 3.59 -3.44 12.39
C GLN A 105 5.04 -3.00 12.10
N THR A 106 5.43 -1.79 12.54
CA THR A 106 6.78 -1.26 12.36
C THR A 106 7.76 -1.81 13.40
N GLY A 107 8.15 -3.08 13.26
CA GLY A 107 9.31 -3.65 13.95
C GLY A 107 9.05 -4.99 14.63
N GLY A 108 9.67 -6.05 14.11
CA GLY A 108 9.73 -7.33 14.79
C GLY A 108 10.62 -7.22 16.04
N LYS A 109 10.00 -7.28 17.23
CA LYS A 109 10.74 -7.39 18.50
C LYS A 109 11.46 -8.75 18.51
N LYS A 110 12.77 -8.78 18.20
CA LYS A 110 13.60 -9.97 18.40
C LYS A 110 13.60 -10.33 19.88
N LYS A 111 12.76 -11.30 20.27
CA LYS A 111 12.88 -11.95 21.58
C LYS A 111 14.11 -12.84 21.54
N TYR A 112 15.26 -12.30 21.93
CA TYR A 112 16.40 -13.13 22.30
C TYR A 112 15.99 -13.92 23.55
N LYS A 113 15.62 -15.19 23.38
CA LYS A 113 15.59 -16.15 24.49
C LYS A 113 17.05 -16.42 24.85
N TYR A 114 17.58 -15.69 25.83
CA TYR A 114 18.77 -16.18 26.53
C TYR A 114 18.35 -17.44 27.28
N ASN A 115 18.79 -18.59 26.77
CA ASN A 115 18.79 -19.82 27.54
C ASN A 115 19.74 -19.59 28.72
N LYS A 116 19.15 -19.51 29.91
CA LYS A 116 19.84 -19.45 31.17
C LYS A 116 20.37 -20.85 31.45
N TYR A 117 21.59 -21.13 31.00
CA TYR A 117 22.39 -22.21 31.56
C TYR A 117 23.22 -21.57 32.67
N ASP A 118 22.85 -21.90 33.91
CA ASP A 118 23.77 -21.84 35.03
C ASP A 118 24.94 -22.77 34.69
N ASP A 119 26.12 -22.21 34.48
CA ASP A 119 27.32 -22.93 34.88
C ASP A 119 28.39 -21.96 35.36
N SER A 120 28.93 -22.33 36.51
CA SER A 120 29.91 -21.64 37.32
C SER A 120 31.30 -21.61 36.70
N SER A 121 32.09 -20.64 37.16
CA SER A 121 33.56 -20.56 37.19
C SER A 121 34.29 -19.76 36.10
N ASP A 122 35.09 -18.84 36.66
CA ASP A 122 36.38 -18.30 36.26
C ASP A 122 36.52 -17.20 35.21
N SER A 123 37.25 -16.19 35.70
CA SER A 123 37.82 -15.01 35.07
C SER A 123 38.61 -15.34 33.81
N ASP A 124 38.47 -14.51 32.78
CA ASP A 124 39.57 -13.63 32.41
C ASP A 124 39.12 -12.50 31.48
N SER A 125 39.75 -11.36 31.70
CA SER A 125 39.59 -10.13 30.97
C SER A 125 40.15 -10.28 29.56
N ASP A 126 39.30 -10.20 28.55
CA ASP A 126 39.75 -9.80 27.22
C ASP A 126 38.73 -8.88 26.55
N SER A 127 39.10 -7.61 26.50
CA SER A 127 38.46 -6.52 25.76
C SER A 127 38.56 -6.79 24.26
N SER A 128 37.84 -7.79 23.78
CA SER A 128 37.53 -7.92 22.36
C SER A 128 36.35 -7.00 22.08
N THR A 129 36.70 -5.79 21.60
CA THR A 129 35.76 -4.84 21.02
C THR A 129 35.10 -5.54 19.83
N SER A 130 34.04 -6.31 20.09
CA SER A 130 33.16 -6.81 19.05
C SER A 130 32.53 -5.58 18.45
N SER A 131 33.13 -5.11 17.37
CA SER A 131 32.52 -4.23 16.40
C SER A 131 31.21 -4.91 15.99
N ASN A 132 30.17 -4.64 16.76
CA ASN A 132 28.80 -4.68 16.30
C ASN A 132 28.79 -3.69 15.15
N SER A 133 29.18 -4.15 13.97
CA SER A 133 28.59 -3.69 12.74
C SER A 133 27.11 -3.97 12.93
N SER A 134 26.43 -3.03 13.57
CA SER A 134 25.08 -2.70 13.24
C SER A 134 25.12 -2.42 11.74
N SER A 135 25.04 -3.48 10.95
CA SER A 135 24.13 -3.47 9.83
C SER A 135 22.75 -3.19 10.44
N SER A 136 22.53 -1.92 10.81
CA SER A 136 21.37 -1.22 10.30
C SER A 136 21.37 -1.61 8.84
N GLU A 137 20.58 -2.65 8.52
CA GLU A 137 20.21 -2.97 7.17
C GLU A 137 19.88 -1.60 6.59
N ASN A 138 20.77 -1.09 5.75
CA ASN A 138 20.54 0.09 4.96
C ASN A 138 19.42 -0.34 4.02
N ARG A 139 18.19 -0.42 4.54
CA ARG A 139 16.98 -0.54 3.76
C ARG A 139 17.06 0.66 2.87
N LEU A 140 17.40 0.42 1.60
CA LEU A 140 17.35 1.44 0.58
C LEU A 140 15.99 2.10 0.73
N ILE A 141 15.99 3.35 1.19
CA ILE A 141 14.74 4.00 1.57
C ILE A 141 14.10 4.46 0.28
N SER A 142 13.40 3.54 -0.39
CA SER A 142 12.74 3.79 -1.65
C SER A 142 11.44 4.58 -1.43
N PRO A 143 10.98 5.35 -2.43
CA PRO A 143 9.68 6.01 -2.38
C PRO A 143 8.54 5.04 -2.06
N ILE A 144 8.61 3.81 -2.59
CA ILE A 144 7.68 2.72 -2.33
C ILE A 144 8.50 1.48 -1.97
N ASN A 145 8.31 0.96 -0.76
CA ASN A 145 8.92 -0.27 -0.24
C ASN A 145 7.92 -1.43 -0.24
N LYS A 146 6.67 -1.18 0.16
CA LYS A 146 5.58 -2.16 0.16
C LYS A 146 4.37 -1.57 -0.55
N PHE A 147 3.75 -2.38 -1.40
CA PHE A 147 2.53 -2.05 -2.12
C PHE A 147 1.52 -3.16 -1.90
N ILE A 148 0.52 -2.92 -1.04
CA ILE A 148 -0.52 -3.90 -0.73
C ILE A 148 -1.82 -3.42 -1.35
N TYR A 149 -2.44 -4.28 -2.14
CA TYR A 149 -3.67 -3.97 -2.83
C TYR A 149 -4.80 -4.88 -2.39
N PHE A 150 -5.79 -4.29 -1.73
CA PHE A 150 -6.96 -5.01 -1.26
C PHE A 150 -8.01 -5.07 -2.36
N SER A 151 -8.41 -6.27 -2.74
CA SER A 151 -9.54 -6.47 -3.64
C SER A 151 -10.85 -6.19 -2.91
N LEU A 152 -11.67 -5.31 -3.48
CA LEU A 152 -13.00 -4.94 -2.99
C LEU A 152 -14.09 -5.44 -3.95
N PRO A 153 -15.37 -5.46 -3.56
CA PRO A 153 -16.45 -6.01 -4.40
C PRO A 153 -16.58 -5.43 -5.81
N TYR A 154 -16.28 -4.14 -6.00
CA TYR A 154 -16.35 -3.48 -7.31
C TYR A 154 -15.20 -3.85 -8.25
N TYR A 155 -14.17 -4.52 -7.73
CA TYR A 155 -13.19 -5.22 -8.55
C TYR A 155 -13.91 -6.48 -9.03
N LYS A 156 -14.53 -6.42 -10.21
CA LYS A 156 -15.13 -7.60 -10.87
C LYS A 156 -14.04 -8.57 -11.33
N LEU A 157 -13.26 -9.08 -10.38
CA LEU A 157 -12.43 -10.26 -10.55
C LEU A 157 -13.44 -11.40 -10.53
N ASN A 158 -13.90 -11.87 -11.69
CA ASN A 158 -14.84 -12.98 -11.75
C ASN A 158 -14.10 -14.28 -11.35
N LEU A 159 -13.88 -14.48 -10.04
CA LEU A 159 -13.06 -15.58 -9.50
C LEU A 159 -13.88 -16.81 -9.07
N VAL A 160 -15.20 -16.84 -9.30
CA VAL A 160 -16.03 -18.00 -8.99
C VAL A 160 -15.92 -19.01 -10.13
N GLY A 161 -15.45 -20.22 -9.82
CA GLY A 161 -15.39 -21.33 -10.78
C GLY A 161 -14.20 -21.26 -11.74
N LEU A 162 -13.08 -20.65 -11.34
CA LEU A 162 -11.88 -20.54 -12.17
C LEU A 162 -11.36 -21.90 -12.61
N ASN A 163 -11.49 -22.22 -13.90
CA ASN A 163 -10.54 -23.09 -14.57
C ASN A 163 -9.25 -22.30 -14.85
N ASN A 164 -8.11 -22.97 -15.01
CA ASN A 164 -6.81 -22.31 -15.32
C ASN A 164 -6.85 -21.37 -16.55
N SER A 165 -7.88 -21.48 -17.40
CA SER A 165 -8.13 -20.66 -18.60
C SER A 165 -8.91 -19.36 -18.35
N ASP A 166 -9.56 -19.20 -17.20
CA ASP A 166 -10.54 -18.11 -16.97
C ASP A 166 -9.91 -16.85 -16.35
N LEU A 167 -8.61 -16.89 -16.03
CA LEU A 167 -7.82 -15.70 -15.74
C LEU A 167 -7.48 -14.98 -17.05
N ASN A 168 -8.46 -14.32 -17.67
CA ASN A 168 -8.22 -13.62 -18.94
C ASN A 168 -7.15 -12.52 -18.83
N SER A 169 -7.03 -11.84 -17.68
CA SER A 169 -5.90 -10.95 -17.37
C SER A 169 -6.02 -10.32 -15.97
N ILE A 170 -4.89 -10.07 -15.32
CA ILE A 170 -4.79 -9.19 -14.14
C ILE A 170 -3.90 -8.02 -14.53
N PHE A 171 -4.46 -6.81 -14.51
CA PHE A 171 -3.69 -5.58 -14.72
C PHE A 171 -3.29 -5.02 -13.35
N MET A 172 -1.99 -4.99 -13.10
CA MET A 172 -1.42 -4.39 -11.89
C MET A 172 -0.26 -3.46 -12.24
N PRO A 173 0.04 -2.48 -11.38
CA PRO A 173 1.19 -1.62 -11.59
C PRO A 173 2.51 -2.40 -11.52
N VAL A 174 3.41 -2.13 -12.46
CA VAL A 174 4.79 -2.62 -12.49
C VAL A 174 5.72 -1.44 -12.26
N PHE A 175 6.74 -1.60 -11.42
CA PHE A 175 7.61 -0.51 -10.98
C PHE A 175 8.97 -0.54 -11.68
N SER A 176 9.55 0.64 -11.93
CA SER A 176 10.89 0.76 -12.55
C SER A 176 11.99 0.59 -11.52
N TRP A 177 13.10 -0.02 -11.92
CA TRP A 177 14.34 0.07 -11.15
C TRP A 177 14.74 1.55 -10.96
N PRO A 178 15.19 1.98 -9.76
CA PRO A 178 15.56 1.17 -8.58
C PRO A 178 14.40 0.87 -7.60
N ILE A 179 13.15 1.18 -7.96
CA ILE A 179 11.96 0.97 -7.13
C ILE A 179 11.40 -0.42 -7.38
N ASN A 180 11.69 -1.35 -6.47
CA ASN A 180 11.19 -2.73 -6.52
C ASN A 180 10.41 -3.03 -5.23
N PRO A 181 9.17 -2.55 -5.10
CA PRO A 181 8.41 -2.76 -3.88
C PRO A 181 7.98 -4.22 -3.75
N THR A 182 7.79 -4.67 -2.51
CA THR A 182 7.07 -5.92 -2.27
C THR A 182 5.59 -5.71 -2.59
N VAL A 183 5.09 -6.38 -3.63
CA VAL A 183 3.69 -6.30 -4.08
C VAL A 183 2.89 -7.46 -3.46
N GLU A 184 1.79 -7.13 -2.79
CA GLU A 184 0.89 -8.10 -2.15
C GLU A 184 -0.56 -7.83 -2.59
N ILE A 185 -1.22 -8.79 -3.22
CA ILE A 185 -2.64 -8.69 -3.58
C ILE A 185 -3.46 -9.51 -2.58
N ARG A 186 -4.38 -8.84 -1.89
CA ARG A 186 -5.20 -9.43 -0.82
C ARG A 186 -6.65 -9.62 -1.28
N LEU A 187 -7.08 -10.87 -1.30
CA LEU A 187 -8.44 -11.29 -1.70
C LEU A 187 -9.33 -11.66 -0.50
N ASP A 188 -8.83 -11.45 0.72
CA ASP A 188 -9.48 -11.92 1.95
C ASP A 188 -10.62 -11.03 2.45
N LEU A 189 -10.65 -9.77 2.01
CA LEU A 189 -11.75 -8.84 2.34
C LEU A 189 -13.05 -9.15 1.58
N TYR A 190 -12.93 -9.69 0.37
CA TYR A 190 -14.08 -10.04 -0.46
C TYR A 190 -13.95 -11.47 -0.95
N LYS A 191 -14.59 -12.39 -0.24
CA LYS A 191 -14.82 -13.76 -0.71
C LYS A 191 -16.01 -13.73 -1.66
N ILE A 192 -15.78 -14.14 -2.90
CA ILE A 192 -16.83 -14.34 -3.91
C ILE A 192 -17.47 -15.70 -3.71
#